data_AF-A0A804L5D7-F1
#
_entry.id   AF-A0A804L5D7-F1
#
_cell.length_a   1.000
_cell.length_b   1.000
_cell.length_c   1.000
_cell.angle_alpha   90.00
_cell.angle_beta   90.00
_cell.angle_gamma   90.00
#
_symmetry.space_group_name_H-M   'P 1'
#
loop_
_entity.id
_entity.type
_entity.pdbx_description
1 polymer ?
#
loop_
_entity_poly.entity_id
_entity_poly.type
_entity_poly.pdbx_seq_one_letter_code
_entity_poly.pdbx_strand_id
1 'polypeptide(L)'
;MASVGMGGFYRQKKRGGIAKPTLKRSSTGKSAAIALSFTDPDQSPVLGAIAEHGKTASAVAFEEERLRQFDLDMRYGPCLGLSRMERWDRAAAMGLNPPGDVEAILLKSSAAAADCHWEGRI
;
A
#
# COMPACT_ATOMS: atom_id res chain seq x y z
N MET A 1 -5.78 -56.32 -14.93
CA MET A 1 -5.97 -54.86 -15.12
C MET A 1 -5.01 -54.16 -14.18
N ALA A 2 -4.01 -53.46 -14.71
CA ALA A 2 -2.95 -52.82 -13.92
C ALA A 2 -3.46 -51.49 -13.34
N SER A 3 -3.37 -51.33 -12.02
CA SER A 3 -3.66 -50.08 -11.32
C SER A 3 -2.49 -49.11 -11.53
N VAL A 4 -2.71 -48.04 -12.29
CA VAL A 4 -1.72 -46.97 -12.48
C VAL A 4 -1.83 -46.02 -11.29
N GLY A 5 -0.86 -46.09 -10.39
CA GLY A 5 -0.73 -45.16 -9.27
C GLY A 5 -0.37 -43.75 -9.78
N MET A 6 -1.31 -42.82 -9.72
CA MET A 6 -1.04 -41.38 -9.86
C MET A 6 -0.44 -40.86 -8.56
N GLY A 7 0.89 -40.98 -8.40
CA GLY A 7 1.60 -40.57 -7.19
C GLY A 7 2.87 -39.77 -7.52
N GLY A 8 2.73 -38.48 -7.79
CA GLY A 8 3.87 -37.61 -8.08
C GLY A 8 3.55 -36.13 -7.96
N PHE A 9 3.16 -35.68 -6.76
CA PHE A 9 3.02 -34.25 -6.46
C PHE A 9 4.04 -33.82 -5.39
N TYR A 10 4.91 -32.89 -5.79
CA TYR A 10 5.76 -32.02 -4.96
C TYR A 10 6.67 -32.67 -3.89
N ARG A 11 7.96 -32.88 -4.22
CA ARG A 11 9.03 -33.11 -3.24
C ARG A 11 9.79 -31.81 -2.97
N GLN A 12 9.30 -31.01 -2.02
CA GLN A 12 10.02 -29.83 -1.53
C GLN A 12 11.20 -30.28 -0.65
N LYS A 13 12.43 -30.15 -1.15
CA LYS A 13 13.66 -30.46 -0.42
C LYS A 13 14.03 -29.29 0.50
N LYS A 14 13.58 -29.34 1.76
CA LYS A 14 14.05 -28.46 2.84
C LYS A 14 15.46 -28.89 3.28
N ARG A 15 16.50 -28.15 2.89
CA ARG A 15 17.81 -28.22 3.55
C ARG A 15 17.82 -27.22 4.70
N GLY A 16 18.06 -27.71 5.91
CA GLY A 16 18.14 -26.89 7.12
C GLY A 16 19.48 -26.15 7.27
N GLY A 17 19.41 -24.97 7.92
CA GLY A 17 20.23 -24.65 9.10
C GLY A 17 21.56 -23.90 8.95
N ILE A 18 21.53 -22.61 9.38
CA ILE A 18 22.59 -21.74 9.95
C ILE A 18 23.80 -21.33 9.09
N ALA A 19 23.87 -20.03 8.77
CA ALA A 19 25.06 -19.16 8.97
C ALA A 19 24.67 -17.67 8.91
N LYS A 20 25.04 -16.89 9.94
CA LYS A 20 24.92 -15.42 9.98
C LYS A 20 26.11 -14.81 9.23
N PRO A 21 25.94 -13.84 8.29
CA PRO A 21 27.05 -13.02 7.85
C PRO A 21 27.12 -11.73 8.69
N THR A 22 28.13 -11.64 9.56
CA THR A 22 28.60 -10.38 10.15
C THR A 22 29.46 -9.63 9.13
N LEU A 23 28.95 -8.54 8.57
CA LEU A 23 29.77 -7.58 7.82
C LEU A 23 30.08 -6.38 8.71
N LYS A 24 31.31 -6.35 9.24
CA LYS A 24 31.96 -5.11 9.68
C LYS A 24 32.87 -4.64 8.55
N ARG A 25 32.68 -3.40 8.08
CA ARG A 25 33.73 -2.63 7.42
C ARG A 25 33.60 -1.15 7.76
N SER A 26 34.73 -0.60 8.16
CA SER A 26 34.99 0.74 8.69
C SER A 26 35.18 1.80 7.60
N SER A 27 35.24 3.04 8.11
CA SER A 27 35.99 4.24 7.66
C SER A 27 35.27 5.31 6.82
N THR A 28 34.85 6.36 7.54
CA THR A 28 35.32 7.77 7.44
C THR A 28 35.37 8.49 6.08
N GLY A 29 34.69 9.64 6.02
CA GLY A 29 34.92 10.75 5.08
C GLY A 29 33.62 11.54 4.83
N LYS A 30 33.29 12.56 5.63
CA LYS A 30 33.61 14.00 5.47
C LYS A 30 33.04 14.66 4.19
N SER A 31 32.07 15.54 4.43
CA SER A 31 31.73 16.77 3.66
C SER A 31 31.13 16.53 2.26
N ALA A 32 30.27 17.37 1.70
CA ALA A 32 29.95 18.76 1.98
C ALA A 32 28.48 19.07 1.63
N ALA A 33 28.00 20.16 2.23
CA ALA A 33 26.75 20.83 1.91
C ALA A 33 26.61 21.13 0.41
N ILE A 34 25.41 20.95 -0.16
CA ILE A 34 25.02 21.63 -1.39
C ILE A 34 23.59 22.18 -1.26
N ALA A 35 23.55 23.50 -1.32
CA ALA A 35 22.51 24.37 -1.85
C ALA A 35 21.14 24.38 -1.19
N LEU A 36 20.98 25.40 -0.36
CA LEU A 36 19.77 26.20 -0.24
C LEU A 36 19.29 26.62 -1.63
N SER A 37 18.22 26.01 -2.15
CA SER A 37 17.41 26.64 -3.19
C SER A 37 16.27 27.37 -2.51
N PHE A 38 16.55 28.63 -2.14
CA PHE A 38 15.54 29.64 -1.86
C PHE A 38 14.69 29.77 -3.11
N THR A 39 13.47 29.24 -3.07
CA THR A 39 12.46 29.50 -4.10
C THR A 39 11.71 30.74 -3.66
N ASP A 40 11.75 31.75 -4.51
CA ASP A 40 11.13 33.06 -4.32
C ASP A 40 9.62 32.92 -4.02
N PRO A 41 9.09 33.60 -2.97
CA PRO A 41 7.67 33.62 -2.66
C PRO A 41 6.99 34.77 -3.41
N ASP A 42 6.88 34.68 -4.73
CA ASP A 42 5.97 35.56 -5.45
C ASP A 42 5.43 34.88 -6.71
N GLN A 43 4.30 34.21 -6.55
CA GLN A 43 3.18 34.45 -7.43
C GLN A 43 1.90 34.01 -6.71
N SER A 44 1.21 35.02 -6.18
CA SER A 44 -0.20 34.93 -5.83
C SER A 44 -1.03 35.20 -7.09
N PRO A 45 -1.71 34.20 -7.67
CA PRO A 45 -2.86 34.47 -8.52
C PRO A 45 -4.14 34.30 -7.70
N VAL A 46 -4.75 35.46 -7.41
CA VAL A 46 -6.19 35.73 -7.50
C VAL A 46 -7.09 34.69 -6.83
N LEU A 47 -7.51 34.99 -5.60
CA LEU A 47 -8.57 34.30 -4.86
C LEU A 47 -9.92 34.51 -5.58
N GLY A 48 -10.12 33.74 -6.65
CA GLY A 48 -11.37 33.61 -7.38
C GLY A 48 -11.68 32.14 -7.55
N ALA A 49 -12.24 31.50 -6.53
CA ALA A 49 -12.99 30.26 -6.67
C ALA A 49 -13.92 30.09 -5.47
N ILE A 50 -15.21 30.12 -5.79
CA ILE A 50 -16.32 29.73 -4.93
C ILE A 50 -16.46 28.21 -5.12
N ALA A 51 -16.83 27.48 -4.05
CA ALA A 51 -16.73 26.02 -3.86
C ALA A 51 -15.31 25.60 -3.44
N GLU A 52 -15.09 24.73 -2.46
CA GLU A 52 -15.62 23.37 -2.35
C GLU A 52 -15.10 22.80 -1.02
N HIS A 53 -15.84 21.88 -0.37
CA HIS A 53 -15.48 21.12 0.83
C HIS A 53 -13.98 21.18 1.24
N GLY A 54 -13.65 22.07 2.17
CA GLY A 54 -12.27 22.35 2.60
C GLY A 54 -11.62 21.17 3.30
N LYS A 55 -11.09 20.23 2.53
CA LYS A 55 -10.19 19.20 3.02
C LYS A 55 -8.78 19.65 2.73
N THR A 56 -7.99 19.83 3.79
CA THR A 56 -6.59 20.20 3.65
C THR A 56 -5.87 19.09 2.87
N ALA A 57 -5.00 19.48 1.93
CA ALA A 57 -4.27 18.52 1.08
C ALA A 57 -3.51 17.45 1.91
N SER A 58 -3.07 17.81 3.12
CA SER A 58 -2.42 16.90 4.07
C SER A 58 -3.35 15.81 4.60
N ALA A 59 -4.63 16.10 4.82
CA ALA A 59 -5.60 15.12 5.29
C ALA A 59 -5.96 14.11 4.19
N VAL A 60 -6.04 14.57 2.93
CA VAL A 60 -6.27 13.69 1.78
C VAL A 60 -5.08 12.73 1.59
N ALA A 61 -3.85 13.22 1.72
CA ALA A 61 -2.65 12.40 1.59
C ALA A 61 -2.55 11.31 2.68
N PHE A 62 -2.92 11.63 3.93
CA PHE A 62 -2.91 10.64 5.02
C PHE A 62 -3.94 9.53 4.80
N GLU A 63 -5.15 9.88 4.38
CA GLU A 63 -6.20 8.90 4.10
C GLU A 63 -5.81 7.99 2.93
N GLU A 64 -5.22 8.54 1.87
CA GLU A 64 -4.71 7.75 0.75
C GLU A 64 -3.61 6.77 1.19
N GLU A 65 -2.65 7.21 2.00
CA GLU A 65 -1.59 6.35 2.54
C GLU A 65 -2.19 5.22 3.38
N ARG A 66 -3.23 5.51 4.17
CA ARG A 66 -3.94 4.50 4.96
C ARG A 66 -4.61 3.46 4.06
N LEU A 67 -5.25 3.87 2.97
CA LEU A 67 -5.84 2.97 1.98
C LEU A 67 -4.78 2.13 1.25
N ARG A 68 -3.63 2.72 0.91
CA ARG A 68 -2.50 1.99 0.32
C ARG A 68 -1.94 0.92 1.26
N GLN A 69 -1.84 1.24 2.55
CA GLN A 69 -1.39 0.28 3.56
C GLN A 69 -2.37 -0.90 3.70
N PHE A 70 -3.67 -0.64 3.60
CA PHE A 70 -4.70 -1.69 3.51
C PHE A 70 -4.53 -2.52 2.23
N ASP A 71 -4.25 -1.87 1.10
CA ASP A 71 -4.04 -2.57 -0.17
C ASP A 71 -2.87 -3.58 -0.11
N LEU A 72 -1.82 -3.26 0.65
CA LEU A 72 -0.64 -4.10 0.87
C LEU A 72 -0.85 -5.25 1.85
N ASP A 73 -1.91 -5.23 2.65
CA ASP A 73 -2.14 -6.25 3.69
C ASP A 73 -2.79 -7.52 3.12
N MET A 74 -1.98 -8.56 2.93
CA MET A 74 -2.44 -9.84 2.36
C MET A 74 -3.38 -10.63 3.27
N ARG A 75 -3.54 -10.24 4.55
CA ARG A 75 -4.48 -10.90 5.45
C ARG A 75 -5.92 -10.77 4.96
N TYR A 76 -6.26 -9.66 4.31
CA TYR A 76 -7.62 -9.35 3.83
C TYR A 76 -7.91 -9.90 2.41
N GLY A 77 -7.06 -10.80 1.91
CA GLY A 77 -7.21 -11.43 0.60
C GLY A 77 -6.69 -10.56 -0.56
N PRO A 78 -6.78 -11.07 -1.80
CA PRO A 78 -6.21 -10.41 -2.98
C PRO A 78 -6.92 -9.08 -3.30
N CYS A 79 -6.13 -8.10 -3.76
CA CYS A 79 -6.55 -6.77 -4.22
C CYS A 79 -7.09 -6.73 -5.66
N LEU A 80 -6.75 -7.72 -6.48
CA LEU A 80 -6.93 -7.63 -7.93
C LEU A 80 -8.40 -7.80 -8.33
N GLY A 81 -8.90 -6.91 -9.19
CA GLY A 81 -10.25 -6.97 -9.75
C GLY A 81 -11.37 -6.71 -8.75
N LEU A 82 -11.06 -6.03 -7.63
CA LEU A 82 -12.03 -5.64 -6.61
C LEU A 82 -11.78 -4.19 -6.21
N SER A 83 -12.86 -3.44 -5.99
CA SER A 83 -12.76 -2.17 -5.29
C SER A 83 -12.30 -2.39 -3.84
N ARG A 84 -11.71 -1.35 -3.25
CA ARG A 84 -11.31 -1.33 -1.84
C ARG A 84 -12.49 -1.63 -0.91
N MET A 85 -13.69 -1.16 -1.26
CA MET A 85 -14.91 -1.42 -0.49
C MET A 85 -15.30 -2.90 -0.54
N GLU A 86 -15.37 -3.50 -1.73
CA GLU A 86 -15.69 -4.94 -1.86
C GLU A 86 -14.65 -5.82 -1.16
N ARG A 87 -13.37 -5.43 -1.21
CA ARG A 87 -12.32 -6.12 -0.47
C ARG A 87 -12.54 -6.03 1.04
N TRP A 88 -12.92 -4.85 1.55
CA TRP A 88 -13.22 -4.63 2.95
C TRP A 88 -14.43 -5.47 3.40
N ASP A 89 -15.53 -5.44 2.66
CA ASP A 89 -16.74 -6.21 2.95
C ASP A 89 -16.46 -7.71 3.01
N ARG A 90 -15.68 -8.22 2.05
CA ARG A 90 -15.28 -9.63 2.02
C ARG A 90 -14.43 -9.98 3.24
N ALA A 91 -13.50 -9.11 3.63
CA ALA A 91 -12.68 -9.33 4.82
C ALA A 91 -13.52 -9.34 6.11
N ALA A 92 -14.52 -8.46 6.21
CA ALA A 92 -15.48 -8.43 7.30
C ALA A 92 -16.33 -9.72 7.33
N ALA A 93 -16.85 -10.15 6.17
CA ALA A 93 -17.61 -11.39 6.03
C ALA A 93 -16.79 -12.65 6.39
N MET A 94 -15.47 -12.63 6.14
CA MET A 94 -14.55 -13.69 6.55
C MET A 94 -14.14 -13.61 8.04
N GLY A 95 -14.65 -12.64 8.80
CA GLY A 95 -14.33 -12.48 10.22
C GLY A 95 -12.90 -12.02 10.50
N LEU A 96 -12.23 -11.41 9.51
CA LEU A 96 -10.84 -10.97 9.62
C LEU A 96 -10.69 -9.62 10.34
N ASN A 97 -11.81 -9.00 10.74
CA ASN A 97 -11.86 -7.70 11.42
C ASN A 97 -11.00 -6.64 10.70
N PRO A 98 -11.37 -6.26 9.46
CA PRO A 98 -10.67 -5.19 8.76
C PRO A 98 -10.80 -3.87 9.54
N PRO A 99 -9.86 -2.92 9.34
CA PRO A 99 -9.84 -1.68 10.12
C PRO A 99 -11.06 -0.81 9.79
N GLY A 100 -11.82 -0.36 10.80
CA GLY A 100 -13.02 0.47 10.58
C GLY A 100 -12.72 1.90 10.12
N ASP A 101 -11.50 2.39 10.35
CA ASP A 101 -11.04 3.66 9.80
C ASP A 101 -10.92 3.61 8.27
N VAL A 102 -10.59 2.44 7.71
CA VAL A 102 -10.57 2.23 6.25
C VAL A 102 -11.99 2.36 5.68
N GLU A 103 -12.99 1.74 6.31
CA GLU A 103 -14.40 1.87 5.90
C GLU A 103 -14.85 3.33 5.93
N ALA A 104 -14.57 4.04 7.02
CA ALA A 104 -14.93 5.45 7.17
C ALA A 104 -14.29 6.35 6.09
N ILE A 105 -13.02 6.07 5.73
CA ILE A 105 -12.34 6.77 4.64
C ILE A 105 -13.00 6.45 3.30
N LEU A 106 -13.30 5.18 3.03
CA LEU A 106 -13.93 4.75 1.78
C LEU A 106 -15.31 5.38 1.59
N LEU A 107 -16.15 5.40 2.64
CA LEU A 107 -17.47 6.04 2.63
C LEU A 107 -17.41 7.56 2.39
N LYS A 108 -16.32 8.19 2.84
CA LYS A 108 -16.11 9.64 2.70
C LYS A 108 -15.47 10.02 1.36
N SER A 109 -14.80 9.07 0.70
CA SER A 109 -14.08 9.28 -0.56
C SER A 109 -14.97 9.04 -1.77
N SER A 110 -14.77 9.78 -2.86
CA SER A 110 -15.47 9.54 -4.13
C SER A 110 -14.89 8.31 -4.86
N ALA A 111 -15.62 7.80 -5.85
CA ALA A 111 -15.31 6.54 -6.56
C ALA A 111 -13.85 6.38 -7.04
N ALA A 112 -13.13 7.47 -7.35
CA ALA A 112 -11.72 7.42 -7.75
C ALA A 112 -10.77 6.91 -6.65
N ALA A 113 -11.15 7.01 -5.38
CA ALA A 113 -10.40 6.44 -4.26
C ALA A 113 -10.87 5.02 -3.90
N ALA A 114 -11.91 4.50 -4.56
CA ALA A 114 -12.39 3.13 -4.36
C ALA A 114 -11.55 2.11 -5.15
N ASP A 115 -10.81 2.54 -6.17
CA ASP A 115 -9.98 1.64 -6.96
C ASP A 115 -8.76 1.18 -6.16
N CYS A 116 -8.47 -0.12 -6.28
CA CYS A 116 -7.31 -0.69 -5.62
C CYS A 116 -6.03 -0.20 -6.31
N HIS A 117 -4.97 0.08 -5.55
CA HIS A 117 -3.72 0.63 -6.10
C HIS A 117 -3.11 -0.24 -7.22
N TRP A 118 -3.48 -1.52 -7.27
CA TRP A 118 -2.94 -2.52 -8.20
C TRP A 118 -3.73 -2.65 -9.51
N GLU A 119 -4.83 -1.91 -9.68
CA GLU A 119 -5.63 -1.94 -10.91
C GLU A 119 -4.80 -1.41 -12.11
N GLY A 120 -4.81 -2.13 -13.24
CA GLY A 120 -4.13 -1.73 -14.48
C GLY A 120 -2.60 -1.88 -14.55
N ARG A 121 -1.96 -2.61 -13.63
CA ARG A 121 -0.48 -2.77 -13.57
C ARG A 121 0.08 -4.17 -13.84
N ILE A 122 -0.72 -5.09 -14.38
CA ILE A 122 -0.35 -6.48 -14.68
C ILE A 122 -0.73 -6.88 -16.10
#